data_AF-A0A2V3I6U0-F1
#
_entry.id   AF-A0A2V3I6U0-F1
#
_cell.length_a   1.000
_cell.length_b   1.000
_cell.length_c   1.000
_cell.angle_alpha   90.00
_cell.angle_beta   90.00
_cell.angle_gamma   90.00
#
_symmetry.space_group_name_H-M   'P 1'
#
loop_
_entity.id
_entity.type
_entity.pdbx_description
1 polymer ?
#
loop_
_entity_poly.entity_id
_entity_poly.type
_entity_poly.pdbx_seq_one_letter_code
_entity_poly.pdbx_strand_id
1 'polypeptide(L)' 'DGTVLWSCSSKCKKNLLVLKRDPRKLKWTEKYVKGGIKVKK' A
#
# COMPACT_ATOMS: atom_id res chain seq x y z
N ASP A 1 -19.78 2.73 -4.41
CA ASP A 1 -18.74 2.83 -5.46
C ASP A 1 -18.05 1.53 -5.87
N GLY A 2 -18.53 0.33 -5.50
CA GLY A 2 -18.24 -0.96 -6.18
C GLY A 2 -16.77 -1.34 -6.43
N THR A 3 -15.79 -0.72 -5.78
CA THR A 3 -14.39 -0.79 -6.20
C THR A 3 -13.78 -2.14 -5.82
N VAL A 4 -13.43 -2.95 -6.81
CA VAL A 4 -12.78 -4.25 -6.59
C VAL A 4 -11.28 -4.03 -6.44
N LEU A 5 -10.75 -4.31 -5.25
CA LEU A 5 -9.32 -4.24 -4.95
C LEU A 5 -8.69 -5.64 -5.03
N TRP A 6 -7.81 -5.83 -6.00
CA TRP A 6 -7.05 -7.08 -6.15
C TRP A 6 -5.82 -7.07 -5.25
N SER A 7 -5.77 -8.03 -4.32
CA SER A 7 -4.67 -8.20 -3.38
C SER A 7 -3.91 -9.49 -3.64
N CYS A 8 -2.58 -9.43 -3.62
CA CYS A 8 -1.68 -10.56 -3.79
C CYS A 8 -1.84 -11.70 -2.77
N SER A 9 -2.14 -11.35 -1.51
CA SER A 9 -2.20 -12.31 -0.41
C SER A 9 -3.07 -11.77 0.73
N SER A 10 -3.38 -12.64 1.70
CA SER A 10 -4.07 -12.25 2.94
C SER A 10 -3.33 -11.15 3.70
N LYS A 11 -1.99 -11.14 3.66
CA LYS A 11 -1.15 -10.08 4.23
C LYS A 11 -1.39 -8.73 3.53
N CYS A 12 -1.40 -8.72 2.19
CA CYS A 12 -1.67 -7.52 1.40
C CYS A 12 -3.06 -6.94 1.72
N LYS A 13 -4.08 -7.81 1.81
CA LYS A 13 -5.47 -7.44 2.12
C LYS A 13 -5.62 -6.81 3.51
N LYS A 14 -5.04 -7.43 4.55
CA LYS A 14 -5.08 -6.89 5.92
C LYS A 14 -4.37 -5.55 6.02
N ASN A 15 -3.23 -5.42 5.34
CA ASN A 15 -2.44 -4.20 5.37
C ASN A 15 -3.16 -3.01 4.71
N LEU A 16 -3.92 -3.26 3.63
CA LEU A 16 -4.72 -2.26 2.92
C LEU A 16 -6.04 -1.93 3.63
N LEU A 17 -6.83 -2.94 4.00
CA LEU A 17 -8.21 -2.73 4.48
C LEU A 17 -8.30 -2.45 5.98
N VAL A 18 -7.51 -3.18 6.79
CA VAL A 18 -7.59 -3.08 8.26
C VAL A 18 -6.59 -2.05 8.77
N LEU A 19 -5.33 -2.21 8.38
CA LEU A 19 -4.23 -1.38 8.87
C LEU A 19 -4.05 -0.08 8.07
N LYS A 20 -4.75 0.07 6.94
CA LYS A 20 -4.74 1.25 6.05
C LYS A 20 -3.32 1.76 5.73
N ARG A 21 -2.36 0.85 5.57
CA ARG A 21 -0.96 1.22 5.32
C ARG A 21 -0.71 1.36 3.83
N ASP A 22 -0.03 2.44 3.47
CA ASP A 22 0.49 2.62 2.12
C ASP A 22 1.69 1.69 1.87
N PRO A 23 1.66 0.86 0.81
CA PRO A 23 2.82 0.02 0.45
C PRO A 23 4.05 0.89 0.18
N ARG A 24 3.88 2.08 -0.42
CA ARG A 24 4.98 2.98 -0.78
C ARG A 24 5.84 3.46 0.40
N LYS A 25 5.32 3.39 1.63
CA LYS A 25 6.04 3.77 2.86
C LYS A 25 6.71 2.58 3.56
N LEU A 26 6.39 1.36 3.15
CA LEU A 26 6.85 0.12 3.78
C LEU A 26 8.06 -0.46 3.04
N LYS A 27 9.22 -0.45 3.70
CA LYS A 27 10.52 -0.92 3.15
C LYS A 27 10.51 -2.34 2.55
N TRP A 28 9.60 -3.19 3.00
CA TRP A 28 9.52 -4.59 2.58
C TRP A 28 8.63 -4.80 1.34
N THR A 29 7.97 -3.75 0.84
CA THR A 29 7.14 -3.86 -0.37
C THR A 29 7.93 -3.42 -1.59
N GLU A 30 7.63 -4.03 -2.72
CA GLU A 30 8.29 -3.73 -3.99
C GLU A 30 8.05 -2.28 -4.47
N LYS A 31 6.92 -1.69 -4.07
CA LYS A 31 6.56 -0.30 -4.41
C LYS A 31 7.12 0.74 -3.44
N TYR A 32 8.03 0.34 -2.54
CA TYR A 32 8.63 1.23 -1.56
C TYR A 32 9.44 2.35 -2.23
N VAL A 33 9.23 3.58 -1.77
CA VAL A 33 9.99 4.75 -2.22
C VAL A 33 10.90 5.22 -1.09
N LYS A 34 12.22 5.03 -1.25
CA LYS A 34 13.22 5.50 -0.29
C LYS A 34 13.23 7.04 -0.29
N GLY A 35 12.94 7.64 0.87
CA GLY A 35 12.82 9.09 1.01
C GLY A 35 11.38 9.63 0.98
N GLY A 36 10.37 8.75 0.96
CA GLY A 36 8.96 9.13 1.03
C GLY A 36 8.37 9.55 -0.32
N ILE A 37 7.03 9.58 -0.38
CA ILE A 37 6.31 10.02 -1.58
C ILE A 37 6.46 11.55 -1.64
N LYS A 38 7.26 12.07 -2.57
CA LYS A 38 7.23 13.49 -2.91
C LYS A 38 5.91 13.77 -3.61
N VAL A 39 4.86 14.03 -2.84
CA VAL A 39 3.59 14.50 -3.37
C VAL A 39 3.89 15.90 -3.90
N LYS A 40 4.05 16.04 -5.22
CA LYS A 40 4.03 17.36 -5.85
C LYS A 40 2.64 17.93 -5.55
N LYS A 41 2.61 18.97 -4.74
CA LYS A 41 1.39 19.73 -4.44
C LYS A 41 0.98 20.54 -5.65
#